data_AF-T1BXG7-F1
#
_entry.id   AF-T1BXG7-F1
#
_cell.length_a   1.000
_cell.length_b   1.000
_cell.length_c   1.000
_cell.angle_alpha   90.00
_cell.angle_beta   90.00
_cell.angle_gamma   90.00
#
_symmetry.space_group_name_H-M   'P 1'
#
loop_
_entity.id
_entity.type
_entity.pdbx_description
1 polymer ?
#
loop_
_entity_poly.entity_id
_entity_poly.type
_entity_poly.pdbx_seq_one_letter_code
_entity_poly.pdbx_strand_id
1 'polypeptide(L)' 'MVSVASLLLEGSLPRLEVRLLLQAVLQCSLTTLISAPERCLGEEEIAHFQALQARRQRGEPMAYLLGERVVLVVSLS' A
#
# COMPACT_ATOMS: atom_id res chain seq x y z
N MET A 1 -7.82 -16.40 -1.21
CA MET A 1 -6.39 -16.13 -0.95
C MET A 1 -6.05 -14.82 -1.64
N VAL A 2 -5.67 -13.79 -0.90
CA VAL A 2 -5.24 -12.50 -1.45
C VAL A 2 -3.71 -12.48 -1.44
N SER A 3 -3.09 -12.13 -2.56
CA SER A 3 -1.63 -12.02 -2.67
C SER A 3 -1.21 -10.59 -2.99
N VAL A 4 0.08 -10.30 -2.78
CA VAL A 4 0.69 -9.02 -3.18
C VAL A 4 0.46 -8.75 -4.67
N ALA A 5 0.65 -9.76 -5.52
CA ALA A 5 0.40 -9.66 -6.96
C ALA A 5 -1.05 -9.30 -7.30
N SER A 6 -2.04 -9.91 -6.64
CA SER A 6 -3.45 -9.63 -6.93
C SER A 6 -3.82 -8.18 -6.59
N LEU A 7 -3.33 -7.67 -5.46
CA LEU A 7 -3.58 -6.27 -5.07
C LEU A 7 -2.91 -5.25 -6.00
N LEU A 8 -1.74 -5.59 -6.57
CA LEU A 8 -1.07 -4.74 -7.56
C LEU A 8 -1.79 -4.72 -8.92
N LEU A 9 -2.65 -5.70 -9.19
CA LEU A 9 -3.41 -5.85 -10.43
C LEU A 9 -4.85 -5.34 -10.31
N GLU A 10 -5.40 -5.18 -9.11
CA GLU A 10 -6.77 -4.71 -8.86
C GLU A 10 -7.10 -3.33 -9.47
N GLY A 11 -6.09 -2.51 -9.79
CA GLY A 11 -6.29 -1.22 -10.47
C GLY A 11 -7.02 -0.15 -9.66
N SER A 12 -7.31 -0.42 -8.38
CA SER A 12 -8.03 0.47 -7.46
C SER A 12 -7.23 1.70 -7.02
N LEU A 13 -5.90 1.61 -7.10
CA LEU A 13 -4.95 2.69 -6.82
C LEU A 13 -3.76 2.59 -7.80
N PRO A 14 -3.00 3.67 -8.00
CA PRO A 14 -1.74 3.61 -8.72
C PRO A 14 -0.82 2.56 -8.12
N ARG A 15 -0.12 1.78 -8.97
CA ARG A 15 0.77 0.70 -8.52
C ARG A 15 1.80 1.14 -7.49
N LEU A 16 2.28 2.39 -7.59
CA LEU A 16 3.22 2.96 -6.63
C LEU A 16 2.58 3.12 -5.24
N GLU A 17 1.35 3.61 -5.17
CA GLU A 17 0.64 3.77 -3.90
C GLU A 17 0.34 2.42 -3.25
N VAL A 18 -0.14 1.45 -4.02
CA VAL A 18 -0.34 0.07 -3.54
C VAL A 18 0.96 -0.49 -2.96
N ARG A 19 2.09 -0.32 -3.65
CA ARG A 19 3.41 -0.75 -3.16
C ARG A 19 3.80 -0.07 -1.86
N LEU A 20 3.52 1.22 -1.70
CA LEU A 20 3.85 1.95 -0.49
C LEU A 20 2.98 1.50 0.68
N LEU A 21 1.67 1.35 0.47
CA LEU A 21 0.74 0.84 1.48
C LEU A 21 1.12 -0.59 1.91
N LEU A 22 1.46 -1.46 0.96
CA LEU A 22 1.90 -2.83 1.27
C LEU A 22 3.22 -2.86 2.04
N GLN A 23 4.19 -2.00 1.70
CA GLN A 23 5.42 -1.89 2.48
C GLN A 23 5.15 -1.44 3.92
N ALA A 24 4.20 -0.52 4.13
CA ALA A 24 3.80 -0.09 5.46
C ALA A 24 3.06 -1.19 6.24
N VAL A 25 2.16 -1.93 5.61
CA VAL A 25 1.43 -3.03 6.28
C VAL A 25 2.38 -4.18 6.63
N LEU A 26 3.24 -4.57 5.68
CA LEU A 26 4.13 -5.72 5.83
C LEU A 26 5.45 -5.37 6.52
N GLN A 27 5.67 -4.10 6.86
CA GLN A 27 6.91 -3.58 7.45
C GLN A 27 8.17 -4.05 6.69
N CYS A 28 8.10 -4.06 5.36
CA CYS A 28 9.14 -4.60 4.51
C CYS A 28 9.65 -3.56 3.50
N SER A 29 10.83 -3.81 2.92
CA SER A 29 11.35 -2.98 1.83
C SER A 29 10.72 -3.35 0.50
N LEU A 30 10.83 -2.45 -0.49
CA LEU A 30 10.38 -2.71 -1.86
C LEU A 30 11.05 -3.96 -2.45
N THR A 31 12.34 -4.19 -2.17
CA THR A 31 13.09 -5.36 -2.63
C THR A 31 12.45 -6.66 -2.13
N THR A 32 12.08 -6.72 -0.85
CA THR A 32 11.38 -7.89 -0.28
C THR A 32 10.02 -8.09 -0.93
N LEU A 33 9.28 -6.99 -1.15
CA LEU A 33 7.95 -7.05 -1.75
C LEU A 33 7.97 -7.58 -3.19
N ILE A 34 8.96 -7.17 -3.99
CA ILE A 34 9.08 -7.62 -5.40
C ILE A 34 9.67 -9.02 -5.54
N SER A 35 10.48 -9.47 -4.57
CA SER A 35 11.06 -10.82 -4.59
C SER A 35 10.05 -11.90 -4.20
N ALA A 36 8.96 -11.53 -3.52
CA ALA A 36 7.91 -12.45 -3.08
C ALA A 36 6.49 -11.93 -3.40
N PRO A 37 6.14 -11.69 -4.68
CA PRO A 37 4.83 -11.17 -5.06
C PRO A 37 3.70 -12.20 -4.86
N GLU A 38 4.06 -13.47 -4.75
CA GLU A 38 3.12 -14.59 -4.52
C GLU A 38 2.80 -14.79 -3.03
N ARG A 39 3.45 -14.00 -2.15
CA ARG A 39 3.18 -14.03 -0.71
C ARG A 39 1.69 -13.78 -0.48
N CYS A 40 1.04 -14.75 0.18
CA CYS A 40 -0.33 -14.61 0.66
C CYS A 40 -0.35 -13.71 1.89
N LEU A 41 -1.34 -12.83 1.94
CA LEU A 41 -1.59 -11.95 3.07
C LEU A 41 -2.52 -12.64 4.08
N GLY A 42 -2.21 -12.49 5.36
CA GLY A 42 -3.10 -12.87 6.45
C GLY A 42 -4.32 -11.96 6.55
N GLU A 43 -5.37 -12.39 7.25
CA GLU A 43 -6.60 -11.61 7.40
C GLU A 43 -6.36 -10.23 8.04
N GLU A 44 -5.47 -10.14 9.02
CA GLU A 44 -5.09 -8.87 9.66
C GLU A 44 -4.36 -7.93 8.68
N GLU A 45 -3.44 -8.45 7.86
CA GLU A 45 -2.70 -7.68 6.86
C GLU A 45 -3.66 -7.15 5.78
N ILE A 46 -4.61 -7.99 5.35
CA ILE A 46 -5.65 -7.60 4.39
C ILE A 46 -6.52 -6.48 4.99
N ALA A 47 -6.99 -6.64 6.23
CA ALA A 47 -7.84 -5.64 6.89
C ALA A 47 -7.10 -4.30 7.04
N HIS A 48 -5.82 -4.33 7.42
CA HIS A 48 -5.00 -3.11 7.54
C HIS A 48 -4.81 -2.43 6.19
N PHE A 49 -4.48 -3.20 5.13
CA PHE A 49 -4.35 -2.66 3.78
C PHE A 49 -5.66 -2.02 3.29
N GLN A 50 -6.79 -2.70 3.47
CA GLN A 50 -8.10 -2.19 3.08
C GLN A 50 -8.47 -0.91 3.83
N ALA A 51 -8.14 -0.80 5.13
CA ALA A 51 -8.34 0.41 5.90
C ALA A 51 -7.55 1.60 5.33
N LEU A 52 -6.28 1.40 4.96
CA LEU A 52 -5.47 2.44 4.33
C LEU A 52 -5.96 2.79 2.92
N GLN A 53 -6.36 1.79 2.13
CA GLN A 53 -6.93 1.97 0.80
C GLN A 53 -8.21 2.80 0.85
N ALA A 54 -9.12 2.51 1.79
CA ALA A 54 -10.35 3.27 1.99
C ALA A 54 -10.06 4.74 2.34
N ARG A 55 -9.08 5.00 3.23
CA ARG A 55 -8.63 6.37 3.54
C ARG A 55 -8.04 7.07 2.31
N ARG A 56 -7.24 6.36 1.51
CA ARG A 56 -6.67 6.93 0.28
C ARG A 56 -7.75 7.30 -0.76
N GLN A 57 -8.76 6.45 -0.92
CA GLN A 57 -9.91 6.70 -1.79
C GLN A 57 -10.74 7.90 -1.34
N ARG A 58 -10.75 8.21 -0.03
CA ARG A 58 -11.38 9.42 0.52
C ARG A 58 -10.58 10.71 0.27
N GLY A 59 -9.41 10.61 -0.38
CA GLY A 59 -8.56 11.75 -0.69
C GLY A 59 -7.55 12.09 0.40
N GLU A 60 -7.36 11.22 1.40
CA GLU A 60 -6.30 11.45 2.39
C GLU A 60 -4.90 11.38 1.74
N PRO A 61 -3.98 12.31 2.05
CA PRO A 61 -2.64 12.28 1.51
C PRO A 61 -1.86 11.05 2.02
N MET A 62 -1.09 10.42 1.13
CA MET A 62 -0.28 9.24 1.45
C MET A 62 0.67 9.42 2.64
N ALA A 63 1.19 10.64 2.88
CA ALA A 63 2.04 10.93 4.04
C ALA A 63 1.35 10.64 5.39
N TYR A 64 0.02 10.85 5.49
CA TYR A 64 -0.74 10.54 6.71
C TYR A 64 -1.06 9.05 6.84
N LEU A 65 -1.03 8.31 5.73
CA LEU A 65 -1.27 6.86 5.71
C LEU A 65 0.00 6.08 6.05
N LEU A 66 1.16 6.58 5.62
CA LEU A 66 2.46 5.95 5.79
C LEU A 66 3.23 6.47 7.02
N GLY A 67 2.76 7.56 7.65
CA GLY A 67 3.48 8.28 8.70
C GLY A 67 4.68 9.08 8.18
N GLU A 68 5.59 9.46 9.08
CA GLU A 68 6.73 10.36 8.79
C GLU A 68 7.73 9.86 7.71
N ARG A 69 7.60 8.62 7.21
CA ARG A 69 8.57 8.05 6.25
C ARG A 69 8.36 8.46 4.80
N VAL A 70 7.29 9.18 4.46
CA VAL A 70 7.04 9.62 3.09
C VAL A 70 6.69 11.11 3.05
N VAL A 71 7.68 11.94 2.74
CA VAL A 71 7.45 13.31 2.29
C VAL A 71 7.18 13.26 0.80
N LEU A 72 5.90 13.22 0.43
CA LEU A 72 5.48 13.59 -0.92
C LEU A 72 5.29 15.10 -0.90
N VAL A 73 6.16 15.80 -1.61
CA VAL A 73 5.97 17.22 -1.91
C VAL A 73 4.68 17.33 -2.71
N VAL A 74 3.62 17.81 -2.08
CA VAL A 74 2.36 18.14 -2.75
C VAL A 74 2.52 19.50 -3.41
N SER A 75 2.62 19.52 -4.74
CA SER A 75 2.40 20.74 -5.52
C SER A 75 0.92 21.08 -5.48
N LEU A 76 0.61 22.22 -4.86
CA LEU A 76 -0.69 22.90 -4.97
C LEU A 76 -0.80 23.49 -6.39
N SER A 77 -1.86 23.16 -7.12
CA SER A 77 -2.37 23.92 -8.27
C SER A 77 -3.87 23.76 -8.34
#